data_AF-A0A2K3M4T2-F1
#
_entry.id   AF-A0A2K3M4T2-F1
#
_cell.length_a   1.000
_cell.length_b   1.000
_cell.length_c   1.000
_cell.angle_alpha   90.00
_cell.angle_beta   90.00
_cell.angle_gamma   90.00
#
_symmetry.space_group_name_H-M   'P 1'
#
loop_
_entity.id
_entity.type
_entity.pdbx_description
1 polymer ?
#
loop_
_entity_poly.entity_id
_entity_poly.type
_entity_poly.pdbx_seq_one_letter_code
_entity_poly.pdbx_strand_id
1 'polypeptide(L)'
;GTGALNLTAVAHPTKRFHALSGFFFVYNKLNLSSKANLTMIWESGKQICSNLWAGLSSTSDNPNYAGQFCFRVAYMASLIEYGLCLGDVEMEFGPGDVSWTLGAALVEGKFQWLNIANHKSQTIISTLKNVKVMSSSTFLFAVLLLLLLIVYCTQIKLPMPSRRASAPGSSLPSHTHTRHRAN
;
A
#
# COMPACT_ATOMS: atom_id res chain seq x y z
N GLY A 1 -47.49 -5.47 -46.36
CA GLY A 1 -46.75 -5.50 -45.09
C GLY A 1 -46.54 -6.93 -44.70
N THR A 2 -45.32 -7.27 -44.27
CA THR A 2 -44.94 -8.43 -43.43
C THR A 2 -43.43 -8.32 -43.27
N GLY A 3 -43.00 -7.54 -42.27
CA GLY A 3 -41.60 -7.52 -41.84
C GLY A 3 -41.30 -8.84 -41.16
N ALA A 4 -40.44 -9.65 -41.76
CA ALA A 4 -39.85 -10.81 -41.11
C ALA A 4 -38.95 -10.31 -39.98
N LEU A 5 -39.44 -10.40 -38.74
CA LEU A 5 -38.61 -10.19 -37.56
C LEU A 5 -37.60 -11.33 -37.49
N ASN A 6 -36.36 -11.03 -37.90
CA ASN A 6 -35.19 -11.83 -37.58
C ASN A 6 -35.03 -11.84 -36.05
N LEU A 7 -35.62 -12.85 -35.39
CA LEU A 7 -35.25 -13.24 -34.04
C LEU A 7 -33.89 -13.92 -34.14
N THR A 8 -32.82 -13.14 -34.27
CA THR A 8 -31.48 -13.57 -33.89
C THR A 8 -31.58 -14.02 -32.44
N ALA A 9 -31.54 -15.34 -32.22
CA ALA A 9 -31.38 -15.93 -30.92
C ALA A 9 -30.10 -15.35 -30.31
N VAL A 10 -30.25 -14.34 -29.46
CA VAL A 10 -29.20 -13.90 -28.56
C VAL A 10 -28.96 -15.09 -27.65
N ALA A 11 -27.94 -15.89 -27.97
CA ALA A 11 -27.47 -16.95 -27.09
C ALA A 11 -27.28 -16.31 -25.71
N HIS A 12 -28.14 -16.66 -24.76
CA HIS A 12 -27.99 -16.17 -23.40
C HIS A 12 -26.59 -16.58 -22.94
N PRO A 13 -25.77 -15.64 -22.45
CA PRO A 13 -24.43 -15.98 -21.99
C PRO A 13 -24.60 -17.06 -20.93
N THR A 14 -24.04 -18.24 -21.20
CA THR A 14 -24.04 -19.37 -20.29
C THR A 14 -23.44 -18.87 -18.99
N LYS A 15 -24.27 -18.71 -17.95
CA LYS A 15 -23.82 -18.17 -16.67
C LYS A 15 -22.88 -19.21 -16.04
N ARG A 16 -21.59 -18.90 -15.97
CA ARG A 16 -20.61 -19.72 -15.28
C ARG A 16 -20.46 -19.24 -13.85
N PHE A 17 -20.50 -20.18 -12.91
CA PHE A 17 -20.33 -19.88 -11.49
C PHE A 17 -19.05 -20.51 -10.97
N HIS A 18 -18.34 -19.78 -10.11
CA HIS A 18 -17.17 -20.30 -9.40
C HIS A 18 -17.57 -20.82 -8.01
N ALA A 19 -17.25 -22.08 -7.76
CA ALA A 19 -17.46 -22.74 -6.48
C ALA A 19 -16.13 -22.73 -5.68
N LEU A 20 -15.99 -21.73 -4.81
CA LEU A 20 -14.75 -21.43 -4.09
C LEU A 20 -14.73 -21.98 -2.66
N SER A 21 -13.60 -21.83 -1.97
CA SER A 21 -13.45 -22.10 -0.53
C SER A 21 -13.88 -23.53 -0.14
N GLY A 22 -14.95 -23.70 0.65
CA GLY A 22 -15.42 -25.01 1.11
C GLY A 22 -15.87 -25.93 -0.03
N PHE A 23 -16.48 -25.38 -1.08
CA PHE A 23 -16.86 -26.16 -2.27
C PHE A 23 -15.62 -26.72 -2.97
N PHE A 24 -14.61 -25.87 -3.19
CA PHE A 24 -13.34 -26.29 -3.77
C PHE A 24 -12.64 -27.35 -2.91
N PHE A 25 -12.60 -27.18 -1.59
CA PHE A 25 -11.98 -28.15 -0.69
C PHE A 25 -12.61 -29.55 -0.82
N VAL A 26 -13.94 -29.62 -0.78
CA VAL A 26 -14.67 -30.90 -0.89
C VAL A 26 -14.45 -31.52 -2.26
N TYR A 27 -14.61 -30.74 -3.33
CA TYR A 27 -14.43 -31.20 -4.70
C TYR A 27 -13.00 -31.69 -4.98
N ASN A 28 -11.99 -30.93 -4.57
CA ASN A 28 -10.59 -31.28 -4.76
C ASN A 28 -10.23 -32.59 -4.04
N LYS A 29 -10.82 -32.83 -2.86
CA LYS A 29 -10.60 -34.08 -2.12
C LYS A 29 -11.27 -35.29 -2.78
N LEU A 30 -12.34 -35.09 -3.58
CA LEU A 30 -12.93 -36.17 -4.37
C LEU A 30 -12.04 -36.60 -5.55
N ASN A 31 -11.04 -35.78 -5.92
CA ASN A 31 -10.11 -36.05 -7.02
C ASN A 31 -10.81 -36.36 -8.36
N LEU A 32 -11.89 -35.62 -8.65
CA LEU A 32 -12.65 -35.75 -9.89
C LEU A 32 -12.02 -34.95 -11.04
N SER A 33 -12.30 -35.35 -12.27
CA SER A 33 -11.91 -34.59 -13.47
C SER A 33 -12.43 -33.16 -13.42
N SER A 34 -11.73 -32.18 -13.98
CA SER A 34 -12.18 -30.77 -14.02
C SER A 34 -13.52 -30.54 -14.76
N LYS A 35 -14.03 -31.54 -15.49
CA LYS A 35 -15.32 -31.53 -16.17
C LYS A 35 -16.38 -32.41 -15.50
N ALA A 36 -16.19 -32.77 -14.23
CA ALA A 36 -17.14 -33.64 -13.54
C ALA A 36 -18.48 -32.94 -13.36
N ASN A 37 -19.56 -33.64 -13.70
CA ASN A 37 -20.91 -33.15 -13.51
C ASN A 37 -21.38 -33.40 -12.06
N LEU A 38 -22.51 -32.79 -11.70
CA LEU A 38 -23.08 -32.95 -10.36
C LEU A 38 -23.44 -34.40 -10.03
N THR A 39 -23.83 -35.18 -11.03
CA THR A 39 -24.11 -36.62 -10.89
C THR A 39 -22.88 -37.41 -10.42
N MET A 40 -21.70 -37.14 -10.99
CA MET A 40 -20.44 -37.78 -10.57
C MET A 40 -20.10 -37.46 -9.12
N ILE A 41 -20.38 -36.22 -8.66
CA ILE A 41 -20.22 -35.82 -7.26
C ILE A 41 -21.17 -36.63 -6.37
N TRP A 42 -22.43 -36.80 -6.80
CA TRP A 42 -23.44 -37.58 -6.07
C TRP A 42 -23.05 -39.06 -5.93
N GLU A 43 -22.57 -39.66 -7.02
CA GLU A 43 -22.10 -41.04 -7.04
C GLU A 43 -20.89 -41.25 -6.15
N SER A 44 -19.92 -40.33 -6.21
CA SER A 44 -18.74 -40.34 -5.35
C SER A 44 -19.13 -40.23 -3.87
N GLY A 45 -20.06 -39.34 -3.54
CA GLY A 45 -20.60 -39.21 -2.19
C GLY A 45 -21.25 -40.51 -1.70
N LYS A 46 -22.14 -41.11 -2.49
CA LYS A 46 -22.78 -42.40 -2.18
C LYS A 46 -21.74 -43.50 -1.93
N GLN A 47 -20.71 -43.59 -2.77
CA GLN A 47 -19.65 -44.58 -2.62
C GLN A 47 -18.86 -44.38 -1.32
N ILE A 48 -18.46 -43.14 -1.00
CA ILE A 48 -17.73 -42.82 0.23
C ILE A 48 -18.56 -43.19 1.46
N CYS A 49 -19.83 -42.78 1.49
CA CYS A 49 -20.74 -43.08 2.59
C CYS A 49 -20.97 -44.59 2.75
N SER A 50 -21.10 -45.32 1.64
CA SER A 50 -21.29 -46.77 1.65
C SER A 50 -20.03 -47.50 2.15
N ASN A 51 -18.85 -47.09 1.70
CA ASN A 51 -17.58 -47.66 2.15
C ASN A 51 -17.36 -47.43 3.65
N LEU A 52 -17.73 -46.26 4.15
CA LEU A 52 -17.69 -45.96 5.58
C LEU A 52 -18.63 -46.89 6.38
N TRP A 53 -19.88 -47.03 5.92
CA TRP A 53 -20.86 -47.91 6.57
C TRP A 53 -20.44 -49.38 6.55
N ALA A 54 -19.80 -49.82 5.46
CA ALA A 54 -19.29 -51.17 5.31
C ALA A 54 -17.97 -51.43 6.06
N GLY A 55 -17.38 -50.42 6.72
CA GLY A 55 -16.08 -50.54 7.39
C GLY A 55 -14.88 -50.69 6.45
N LEU A 56 -15.07 -50.40 5.15
CA LEU A 56 -14.05 -50.47 4.10
C LEU A 56 -13.32 -49.13 3.89
N SER A 57 -13.63 -48.11 4.69
CA SER A 57 -12.90 -46.83 4.64
C SER A 57 -11.43 -47.07 4.95
N SER A 58 -10.53 -46.61 4.08
CA SER A 58 -9.08 -46.71 4.28
C SER A 58 -8.72 -46.20 5.67
N THR A 59 -8.15 -47.09 6.47
CA THR A 59 -7.93 -47.05 7.92
C THR A 59 -7.04 -45.89 8.41
N SER A 60 -6.59 -44.99 7.53
CA SER A 60 -5.75 -43.83 7.87
C SER A 60 -6.53 -42.58 8.26
N ASP A 61 -7.79 -42.46 7.84
CA ASP A 61 -8.64 -41.30 8.16
C ASP A 61 -9.46 -41.62 9.41
N ASN A 62 -9.34 -40.78 10.45
CA ASN A 62 -10.16 -40.85 11.65
C ASN A 62 -11.64 -41.09 11.27
N PRO A 63 -12.32 -42.12 11.78
CA PRO A 63 -13.68 -42.49 11.34
C PRO A 63 -14.68 -41.33 11.47
N ASN A 64 -14.49 -40.44 12.45
CA ASN A 64 -15.28 -39.21 12.59
C ASN A 64 -15.10 -38.26 11.40
N TYR A 65 -13.89 -38.17 10.87
CA TYR A 65 -13.57 -37.32 9.72
C TYR A 65 -14.14 -37.88 8.42
N ALA A 66 -14.11 -39.20 8.23
CA ALA A 66 -14.75 -39.85 7.09
C ALA A 66 -16.28 -39.65 7.10
N GLY A 67 -16.92 -39.76 8.26
CA GLY A 67 -18.35 -39.46 8.42
C GLY A 67 -18.69 -38.00 8.10
N GLN A 68 -17.90 -37.05 8.61
CA GLN A 68 -18.05 -35.65 8.27
C GLN A 68 -17.86 -35.39 6.77
N PHE A 69 -16.92 -36.08 6.13
CA PHE A 69 -16.67 -35.90 4.71
C PHE A 69 -17.80 -36.46 3.84
N CYS A 70 -18.33 -37.64 4.17
CA CYS A 70 -19.56 -38.18 3.56
C CYS A 70 -20.71 -37.15 3.60
N PHE A 71 -20.98 -36.58 4.79
CA PHE A 71 -21.99 -35.53 4.93
C PHE A 71 -21.68 -34.30 4.09
N ARG A 72 -20.44 -33.81 4.09
CA ARG A 72 -20.04 -32.60 3.33
C ARG A 72 -20.26 -32.76 1.83
N VAL A 73 -19.96 -33.94 1.27
CA VAL A 73 -20.18 -34.21 -0.16
C VAL A 73 -21.67 -34.19 -0.49
N ALA A 74 -22.49 -34.91 0.28
CA ALA A 74 -23.94 -34.95 0.08
C ALA A 74 -24.59 -33.57 0.27
N TYR A 75 -24.17 -32.84 1.30
CA TYR A 75 -24.63 -31.48 1.58
C TYR A 75 -24.27 -30.53 0.43
N MET A 76 -23.01 -30.56 -0.02
CA MET A 76 -22.55 -29.71 -1.13
C MET A 76 -23.38 -29.95 -2.39
N ALA A 77 -23.55 -31.21 -2.80
CA ALA A 77 -24.30 -31.55 -3.99
C ALA A 77 -25.79 -31.16 -3.87
N SER A 78 -26.40 -31.43 -2.72
CA SER A 78 -27.80 -31.05 -2.46
C SER A 78 -27.99 -29.54 -2.46
N LEU A 79 -27.05 -28.78 -1.90
CA LEU A 79 -27.08 -27.33 -1.89
C LEU A 79 -27.00 -26.75 -3.30
N ILE A 80 -26.13 -27.31 -4.15
CA ILE A 80 -26.01 -26.91 -5.56
C ILE A 80 -27.31 -27.21 -6.31
N GLU A 81 -27.81 -28.44 -6.21
CA GLU A 81 -28.96 -28.90 -6.98
C GLU A 81 -30.26 -28.23 -6.54
N TYR A 82 -30.57 -28.32 -5.25
CA TYR A 82 -31.88 -27.95 -4.70
C TYR A 82 -31.88 -26.59 -4.00
N GLY A 83 -30.77 -26.22 -3.36
CA GLY A 83 -30.69 -24.96 -2.63
C GLY A 83 -30.42 -23.74 -3.51
N LEU A 84 -29.53 -23.90 -4.49
CA LEU A 84 -29.11 -22.84 -5.40
C LEU A 84 -29.72 -22.97 -6.80
N CYS A 85 -30.37 -24.09 -7.10
CA CYS A 85 -30.96 -24.39 -8.41
C CYS A 85 -29.92 -24.31 -9.55
N LEU A 86 -28.71 -24.81 -9.31
CA LEU A 86 -27.58 -24.79 -10.25
C LEU A 86 -27.24 -26.18 -10.82
N GLY A 87 -28.17 -27.14 -10.74
CA GLY A 87 -27.94 -28.54 -11.15
C GLY A 87 -27.46 -28.72 -12.59
N ASP A 88 -28.01 -27.93 -13.52
CA ASP A 88 -27.71 -28.00 -14.96
C ASP A 88 -26.72 -26.91 -15.43
N VAL A 89 -26.14 -26.16 -14.49
CA VAL A 89 -25.28 -25.01 -14.80
C VAL A 89 -23.81 -25.40 -14.79
N GLU A 90 -23.05 -24.88 -15.75
CA GLU A 90 -21.59 -25.05 -15.79
C GLU A 90 -20.96 -24.32 -14.60
N MET A 91 -20.33 -25.09 -13.71
CA MET A 91 -19.63 -24.57 -12.54
C MET A 91 -18.17 -24.94 -12.56
N GLU A 92 -17.32 -24.01 -12.14
CA GLU A 92 -15.88 -24.20 -12.01
C GLU A 92 -15.50 -24.21 -10.53
N PHE A 93 -14.89 -25.30 -10.06
CA PHE A 93 -14.45 -25.41 -8.67
C PHE A 93 -13.03 -24.85 -8.52
N GLY A 94 -12.88 -23.85 -7.66
CA GLY A 94 -11.60 -23.20 -7.39
C GLY A 94 -11.32 -21.96 -8.27
N PRO A 95 -10.09 -21.42 -8.20
CA PRO A 95 -8.89 -21.97 -7.52
C PRO A 95 -8.92 -21.80 -5.99
N GLY A 96 -8.03 -22.53 -5.29
CA GLY A 96 -8.03 -22.62 -3.81
C GLY A 96 -7.49 -21.40 -3.06
N ASP A 97 -6.81 -20.50 -3.77
CA ASP A 97 -6.22 -19.27 -3.27
C ASP A 97 -7.15 -18.05 -3.43
N VAL A 98 -8.29 -18.21 -4.10
CA VAL A 98 -9.28 -17.15 -4.30
C VAL A 98 -10.41 -17.29 -3.29
N SER A 99 -10.55 -16.27 -2.45
CA SER A 99 -11.66 -16.11 -1.52
C SER A 99 -11.96 -14.63 -1.26
N TRP A 100 -12.96 -14.35 -0.43
CA TRP A 100 -13.40 -13.00 -0.09
C TRP A 100 -12.26 -12.13 0.51
N THR A 101 -11.29 -12.76 1.17
CA THR A 101 -10.14 -12.09 1.79
C THR A 101 -9.28 -11.35 0.77
N LEU A 102 -9.10 -11.91 -0.44
CA LEU A 102 -8.37 -11.23 -1.51
C LEU A 102 -9.12 -9.97 -1.96
N GLY A 103 -10.44 -10.04 -2.08
CA GLY A 103 -11.27 -8.88 -2.39
C GLY A 103 -11.15 -7.79 -1.32
N ALA A 104 -11.20 -8.18 -0.04
CA ALA A 104 -11.02 -7.25 1.08
C ALA A 104 -9.64 -6.58 1.06
N ALA A 105 -8.58 -7.35 0.83
CA ALA A 105 -7.21 -6.84 0.74
C ALA A 105 -7.04 -5.84 -0.42
N LEU A 106 -7.65 -6.11 -1.58
CA LEU A 106 -7.61 -5.19 -2.73
C LEU A 106 -8.35 -3.88 -2.45
N VAL A 107 -9.50 -3.94 -1.77
CA VAL A 107 -10.26 -2.74 -1.40
C VAL A 107 -9.48 -1.90 -0.40
N GLU A 108 -8.96 -2.50 0.67
CA GLU A 108 -8.18 -1.80 1.69
C GLU A 108 -6.87 -1.25 1.13
N GLY A 109 -6.15 -2.05 0.34
CA GLY A 109 -4.90 -1.64 -0.31
C GLY A 109 -5.08 -0.48 -1.29
N LYS A 110 -6.23 -0.37 -1.96
CA LYS A 110 -6.54 0.76 -2.84
C LYS A 110 -6.56 2.09 -2.10
N PHE A 111 -7.15 2.14 -0.90
CA PHE A 111 -7.20 3.37 -0.10
C PHE A 111 -5.79 3.78 0.36
N GLN A 112 -4.96 2.83 0.77
CA GLN A 112 -3.57 3.10 1.13
C GLN A 112 -2.75 3.59 -0.06
N TRP A 113 -2.89 2.96 -1.23
CA TRP A 113 -2.23 3.38 -2.46
C TRP A 113 -2.60 4.81 -2.85
N LEU A 114 -3.90 5.14 -2.82
CA LEU A 114 -4.37 6.50 -3.13
C LEU A 114 -3.84 7.52 -2.11
N ASN A 115 -3.83 7.20 -0.82
CA ASN A 115 -3.31 8.08 0.22
C ASN A 115 -1.80 8.32 0.07
N ILE A 116 -1.02 7.28 -0.19
CA ILE A 116 0.43 7.39 -0.44
C ILE A 116 0.69 8.23 -1.69
N ALA A 117 -0.04 7.99 -2.78
CA ALA A 117 0.08 8.77 -4.01
C ALA A 117 -0.25 10.25 -3.77
N ASN A 118 -1.31 10.54 -3.01
CA ASN A 118 -1.73 11.90 -2.71
C ASN A 118 -0.71 12.62 -1.80
N HIS A 119 -0.23 11.96 -0.73
CA HIS A 119 0.80 12.49 0.15
C HIS A 119 2.12 12.74 -0.58
N LYS A 120 2.54 11.83 -1.46
CA LYS A 120 3.74 12.00 -2.29
C LYS A 120 3.59 13.21 -3.23
N SER A 121 2.42 13.40 -3.84
CA SER A 121 2.15 14.58 -4.68
C SER A 121 2.20 15.89 -3.88
N GLN A 122 1.58 15.93 -2.70
CA GLN A 122 1.59 17.10 -1.82
C GLN A 122 3.00 17.43 -1.33
N THR A 123 3.80 16.42 -1.00
CA THR A 123 5.20 16.59 -0.58
C THR A 123 6.04 17.14 -1.71
N ILE A 124 5.88 16.64 -2.95
CA ILE A 124 6.62 17.16 -4.11
C ILE A 124 6.24 18.62 -4.39
N ILE A 125 4.95 18.96 -4.35
CA ILE A 125 4.45 20.32 -4.57
C ILE A 125 4.94 21.29 -3.47
N SER A 126 4.91 20.88 -2.21
CA SER A 126 5.36 21.72 -1.09
C SER A 126 6.88 21.93 -1.10
N THR A 127 7.66 20.90 -1.41
CA THR A 127 9.12 21.01 -1.56
C THR A 127 9.48 21.95 -2.71
N LEU A 128 8.81 21.82 -3.86
CA LEU A 128 9.04 22.71 -5.01
C LEU A 128 8.68 24.17 -4.69
N LYS A 129 7.57 24.41 -3.97
CA LYS A 129 7.17 25.75 -3.52
C LYS A 129 8.21 26.34 -2.56
N ASN A 130 8.68 25.58 -1.58
CA ASN A 130 9.66 26.03 -0.61
C ASN A 130 11.02 26.35 -1.26
N VAL A 131 11.49 25.52 -2.20
CA VAL A 131 12.71 25.79 -2.97
C VAL A 131 12.59 27.06 -3.80
N LYS A 132 11.46 27.26 -4.48
CA LYS A 132 11.21 28.47 -5.29
C LYS A 132 11.15 29.75 -4.44
N VAL A 133 10.53 29.69 -3.26
CA VAL A 133 10.42 30.83 -2.33
C VAL A 133 11.77 31.14 -1.68
N MET A 134 12.53 30.12 -1.27
CA MET A 134 13.82 30.30 -0.59
C MET A 134 14.93 30.79 -1.53
N SER A 135 14.92 30.37 -2.80
CA SER A 135 16.01 30.67 -3.74
C SER A 135 16.04 32.12 -4.22
N SER A 136 14.91 32.83 -4.25
CA SER A 136 14.84 34.16 -4.89
C SER A 136 15.02 35.31 -3.90
N SER A 137 14.27 35.31 -2.78
CA SER A 137 14.27 36.43 -1.84
C SER A 137 15.49 36.43 -0.91
N THR A 138 15.88 35.26 -0.40
CA THR A 138 16.96 35.15 0.59
C THR A 138 18.33 35.39 -0.04
N PHE A 139 18.53 34.92 -1.28
CA PHE A 139 19.76 35.13 -2.04
C PHE A 139 19.97 36.61 -2.38
N LEU A 140 18.93 37.29 -2.87
CA LEU A 140 18.98 38.74 -3.15
C LEU A 140 19.35 39.55 -1.91
N PHE A 141 18.72 39.26 -0.77
CA PHE A 141 19.00 39.94 0.49
C PHE A 141 20.44 39.71 0.99
N ALA A 142 20.94 38.47 0.89
CA ALA A 142 22.32 38.13 1.24
C ALA A 142 23.34 38.87 0.36
N VAL A 143 23.10 38.95 -0.95
CA VAL A 143 23.95 39.70 -1.89
C VAL A 143 23.95 41.20 -1.56
N LEU A 144 22.79 41.78 -1.28
CA LEU A 144 22.68 43.19 -0.87
C LEU A 144 23.46 43.49 0.42
N LEU A 145 23.37 42.64 1.43
CA LEU A 145 24.14 42.78 2.67
C LEU A 145 25.65 42.68 2.42
N LEU A 146 26.09 41.75 1.55
CA LEU A 146 27.49 41.60 1.21
C LEU A 146 28.03 42.86 0.52
N LEU A 147 27.27 43.44 -0.41
CA LEU A 147 27.63 44.67 -1.10
C LEU A 147 27.73 45.85 -0.11
N LEU A 148 26.78 45.97 0.82
CA LEU A 148 26.83 46.99 1.87
C LEU A 148 28.08 46.84 2.75
N LEU A 149 28.44 45.61 3.13
CA LEU A 149 29.65 45.34 3.90
C LEU A 149 30.92 45.71 3.13
N ILE A 150 30.97 45.41 1.83
CA ILE A 150 32.11 45.78 0.96
C ILE A 150 32.25 47.31 0.89
N VAL A 151 31.15 48.03 0.67
CA VAL A 151 31.13 49.49 0.65
C VAL A 151 31.56 50.06 2.00
N TYR A 152 31.05 49.52 3.10
CA TYR A 152 31.43 49.94 4.44
C TYR A 152 32.93 49.73 4.72
N CYS A 153 33.46 48.55 4.38
CA CYS A 153 34.88 48.23 4.55
C CYS A 153 35.81 49.06 3.65
N THR A 154 35.38 49.41 2.44
CA THR A 154 36.17 50.23 1.51
C THR A 154 36.18 51.71 1.90
N GLN A 155 35.10 52.23 2.47
CA GLN A 155 35.03 53.61 2.98
C GLN A 155 35.90 53.83 4.22
N ILE A 156 36.14 52.80 5.04
CA ILE A 156 36.96 52.90 6.25
C ILE A 156 38.48 52.92 5.93
N LYS A 157 38.89 52.61 4.70
CA LYS A 157 40.30 52.49 4.31
C LYS A 157 40.69 53.49 3.22
N LEU A 158 40.70 54.78 3.55
CA LEU A 158 41.48 55.79 2.82
C LEU A 158 42.67 56.27 3.69
N PRO A 159 43.92 56.25 3.18
CA PRO A 159 45.15 56.46 3.95
C PRO A 159 45.51 57.95 4.06
N MET A 160 46.02 58.40 5.22
CA MET A 160 46.70 59.69 5.34
C MET A 160 48.23 59.54 5.21
N PRO A 161 48.94 60.51 4.60
CA PRO A 161 50.36 60.39 4.26
C PRO A 161 51.28 60.70 5.45
N SER A 162 52.33 59.89 5.59
CA SER A 162 53.46 60.03 6.51
C SER A 162 54.20 61.36 6.37
N ARG A 163 54.57 61.99 7.51
CA ARG A 163 55.61 63.03 7.56
C ARG A 163 56.52 62.84 8.79
N ARG A 164 57.78 62.50 8.54
CA ARG A 164 58.91 62.58 9.50
C ARG A 164 59.37 64.04 9.68
N ALA A 165 59.82 64.41 10.88
CA ALA A 165 61.14 65.03 11.16
C ALA A 165 61.29 65.48 12.64
N SER A 166 62.37 65.00 13.29
CA SER A 166 63.35 65.71 14.17
C SER A 166 62.88 66.63 15.33
N ALA A 167 63.44 66.72 16.54
CA ALA A 167 64.48 66.09 17.36
C ALA A 167 64.39 66.81 18.78
N PRO A 168 65.41 66.87 19.67
CA PRO A 168 65.48 66.09 20.92
C PRO A 168 65.62 66.91 22.24
N GLY A 169 65.59 66.21 23.39
CA GLY A 169 65.89 66.74 24.74
C GLY A 169 64.62 66.94 25.58
N SER A 170 64.52 66.69 26.88
CA SER A 170 65.51 66.50 27.95
C SER A 170 64.83 65.96 29.22
N SER A 171 65.54 65.08 29.93
CA SER A 171 65.61 64.90 31.41
C SER A 171 64.36 64.74 32.30
N LEU A 172 64.30 63.52 32.87
CA LEU A 172 64.12 63.11 34.28
C LEU A 172 62.84 63.40 35.10
N PRO A 173 62.52 62.49 36.07
CA PRO A 173 61.24 62.39 36.77
C PRO A 173 61.28 63.01 38.19
N SER A 174 60.13 63.20 38.82
CA SER A 174 59.99 63.00 40.29
C SER A 174 58.53 63.05 40.76
N HIS A 175 58.21 62.08 41.61
CA HIS A 175 57.10 62.10 42.56
C HIS A 175 57.20 63.28 43.52
N THR A 176 56.06 63.86 43.91
CA THR A 176 55.79 64.16 45.33
C THR A 176 54.30 64.03 45.64
N HIS A 177 54.04 63.57 46.85
CA HIS A 177 52.75 63.34 47.49
C HIS A 177 52.67 64.31 48.68
N THR A 178 51.54 64.98 48.90
CA THR A 178 51.05 65.63 50.15
C THR A 178 49.80 66.43 49.76
N ARG A 179 48.55 66.12 50.17
CA ARG A 179 47.90 65.95 51.48
C ARG A 179 47.98 67.20 52.37
N HIS A 180 46.92 68.01 52.37
CA HIS A 180 46.02 68.29 53.52
C HIS A 180 45.23 69.60 53.34
N ARG A 181 43.91 69.53 53.61
CA ARG A 181 43.10 70.49 54.38
C ARG A 181 41.70 69.89 54.56
N ALA A 182 40.94 70.05 55.64
CA ALA A 182 41.16 70.25 57.06
C ALA A 182 39.87 69.73 57.74
N ASN A 183 39.99 69.19 58.95
CA ASN A 183 39.27 69.61 60.15
C ASN A 183 39.93 68.92 61.35
#